data_AF-A0A2H3IFU1-F1
#
_entry.id   AF-A0A2H3IFU1-F1
#
_cell.length_a   1.000
_cell.length_b   1.000
_cell.length_c   1.000
_cell.angle_alpha   90.00
_cell.angle_beta   90.00
_cell.angle_gamma   90.00
#
_symmetry.space_group_name_H-M   'P 1'
#
loop_
_entity.id
_entity.type
_entity.pdbx_description
1 polymer ?
#
loop_
_entity_poly.entity_id
_entity_poly.type
_entity_poly.pdbx_seq_one_letter_code
_entity_poly.pdbx_strand_id
1 'polypeptide(L)'
;MSEFSWPHPTHAEDQPYAKSILYIHVFHRGFEAGGLIGSLWGGYKLYKGRRTIKSISPEGREAVAGIAGRNTGVMRTIFYPTMARSSLIGAGVTMLLLTGRMWGAEEVEWQDRSWRLLENEGQVRHDLYADVGAGVGAVSGVVGVVGSKLSVYRMAREVVGRAGLGAVVGFVGCEVVRGYRRFTSKDGEKV
;
A
#
# COMPACT_ATOMS: atom_id res chain seq x y z
N MET A 1 -8.33 0.76 -24.02
CA MET A 1 -9.33 1.31 -23.10
C MET A 1 -8.90 0.89 -21.71
N SER A 2 -8.36 1.82 -20.92
CA SER A 2 -7.88 1.57 -19.57
C SER A 2 -9.02 1.01 -18.71
N GLU A 3 -8.82 -0.14 -18.07
CA GLU A 3 -9.77 -0.77 -17.15
C GLU A 3 -9.84 0.00 -15.80
N PHE A 4 -9.93 1.32 -15.85
CA PHE A 4 -10.05 2.18 -14.68
C PHE A 4 -11.45 2.80 -14.72
N SER A 5 -12.26 2.48 -13.71
CA SER A 5 -13.71 2.74 -13.69
C SER A 5 -14.12 4.21 -13.55
N TRP A 6 -13.25 5.15 -13.93
CA TRP A 6 -13.51 6.58 -13.84
C TRP A 6 -13.85 7.15 -15.22
N PRO A 7 -14.82 8.06 -15.34
CA PRO A 7 -15.13 8.70 -16.61
C PRO A 7 -13.92 9.49 -17.11
N HIS A 8 -13.61 9.35 -18.39
CA HIS A 8 -12.55 10.11 -19.07
C HIS A 8 -13.13 10.79 -20.31
N PRO A 9 -13.69 12.01 -20.18
CA PRO A 9 -14.23 12.76 -21.30
C PRO A 9 -13.13 13.21 -22.26
N THR A 10 -13.50 13.60 -23.47
CA THR A 10 -12.54 14.08 -24.49
C THR A 10 -11.87 15.39 -24.11
N HIS A 11 -12.54 16.20 -23.29
CA HIS A 11 -12.08 17.52 -22.87
C HIS A 11 -11.84 17.55 -21.36
N ALA A 12 -10.79 18.27 -20.96
CA ALA A 12 -10.33 18.26 -19.58
C ALA A 12 -11.32 18.98 -18.64
N GLU A 13 -11.92 20.07 -19.10
CA GLU A 13 -12.94 20.87 -18.41
C GLU A 13 -14.22 20.11 -18.07
N ASP A 14 -14.47 19.00 -18.77
CA ASP A 14 -15.63 18.15 -18.53
C ASP A 14 -15.36 17.05 -17.49
N GLN A 15 -14.12 16.94 -16.99
CA GLN A 15 -13.69 15.86 -16.11
C GLN A 15 -14.51 15.83 -14.80
N PRO A 16 -15.38 14.82 -14.60
CA PRO A 16 -16.14 14.71 -13.37
C PRO A 16 -15.25 14.17 -12.25
N TYR A 17 -15.64 14.47 -11.00
CA TYR A 17 -15.00 13.95 -9.79
C TYR A 17 -13.50 14.29 -9.65
N ALA A 18 -13.04 15.37 -10.27
CA ALA A 18 -11.64 15.75 -10.33
C ALA A 18 -10.93 15.73 -8.96
N LYS A 19 -11.57 16.31 -7.93
CA LYS A 19 -11.07 16.30 -6.56
C LYS A 19 -10.95 14.88 -6.01
N SER A 20 -12.00 14.08 -6.13
CA SER A 20 -12.02 12.70 -5.63
C SER A 20 -10.94 11.85 -6.29
N ILE A 21 -10.80 11.95 -7.62
CA ILE A 21 -9.77 11.23 -8.39
C ILE A 21 -8.37 11.59 -7.87
N LEU A 22 -8.07 12.88 -7.72
CA LEU A 22 -6.78 13.33 -7.22
C LEU A 22 -6.53 12.92 -5.77
N TYR A 23 -7.52 13.04 -4.88
CA TYR A 23 -7.38 12.61 -3.50
C TYR A 23 -7.18 11.10 -3.38
N ILE A 24 -7.92 10.29 -4.15
CA ILE A 24 -7.78 8.82 -4.16
C ILE A 24 -6.39 8.44 -4.68
N HIS A 25 -5.96 9.02 -5.80
CA HIS A 25 -4.62 8.79 -6.34
C HIS A 25 -3.53 9.12 -5.31
N VAL A 26 -3.58 10.33 -4.75
CA VAL A 26 -2.57 10.77 -3.77
C VAL A 26 -2.63 9.92 -2.50
N PHE A 27 -3.82 9.55 -2.05
CA PHE A 27 -4.00 8.62 -0.93
C PHE A 27 -3.33 7.27 -1.22
N HIS A 28 -3.55 6.66 -2.39
CA HIS A 28 -2.91 5.40 -2.77
C HIS A 28 -1.38 5.52 -2.81
N ARG A 29 -0.86 6.57 -3.46
CA ARG A 29 0.59 6.83 -3.54
C ARG A 29 1.22 7.02 -2.16
N GLY A 30 0.56 7.79 -1.29
CA GLY A 30 1.03 8.01 0.08
C GLY A 30 0.94 6.77 0.96
N PHE A 31 -0.15 6.00 0.83
CA PHE A 31 -0.35 4.76 1.56
C PHE A 31 0.72 3.73 1.20
N GLU A 32 1.00 3.57 -0.09
CA GLU A 32 2.03 2.69 -0.64
C GLU A 32 3.44 3.13 -0.20
N ALA A 33 3.79 4.40 -0.36
CA ALA A 33 5.10 4.93 0.04
C ALA A 33 5.33 4.78 1.55
N GLY A 34 4.30 5.07 2.35
CA GLY A 34 4.32 4.82 3.79
C GLY A 34 4.50 3.33 4.11
N GLY A 35 3.82 2.45 3.40
CA GLY A 35 3.95 1.00 3.52
C GLY A 35 5.35 0.48 3.19
N LEU A 36 6.02 1.05 2.18
CA LEU A 36 7.39 0.69 1.83
C LEU A 36 8.36 1.02 2.99
N ILE A 37 8.28 2.25 3.51
CA ILE A 37 9.05 2.69 4.69
C ILE A 37 8.72 1.79 5.90
N GLY A 38 7.43 1.49 6.08
CA GLY A 38 6.94 0.58 7.10
C GLY A 38 7.51 -0.82 7.02
N SER A 39 7.69 -1.34 5.81
CA SER A 39 8.18 -2.70 5.55
C SER A 39 9.65 -2.79 5.94
N LEU A 40 10.44 -1.79 5.55
CA LEU A 40 11.85 -1.68 5.91
C LEU A 40 12.02 -1.55 7.43
N TRP A 41 11.27 -0.64 8.06
CA TRP A 41 11.37 -0.39 9.50
C TRP A 41 10.84 -1.55 10.34
N GLY A 42 9.72 -2.14 9.94
CA GLY A 42 9.15 -3.33 10.55
C GLY A 42 10.11 -4.52 10.44
N GLY A 43 10.69 -4.72 9.26
CA GLY A 43 11.72 -5.73 9.02
C GLY A 43 12.95 -5.54 9.91
N TYR A 44 13.42 -4.29 10.04
CA TYR A 44 14.51 -3.96 10.96
C TYR A 44 14.18 -4.27 12.43
N LYS A 45 12.98 -3.92 12.91
CA LYS A 45 12.54 -4.27 14.27
C LYS A 45 12.47 -5.78 14.49
N LEU A 46 11.96 -6.53 13.51
CA LEU A 46 11.95 -7.99 13.55
C LEU A 46 13.36 -8.57 13.60
N TYR A 47 14.27 -8.06 12.78
CA TYR A 47 15.67 -8.48 12.76
C TYR A 47 16.34 -8.27 14.12
N LYS A 48 16.20 -7.07 14.71
CA LYS A 48 16.76 -6.74 16.02
C LYS A 48 16.16 -7.65 17.11
N GLY A 49 14.84 -7.83 17.13
CA GLY A 49 14.16 -8.71 18.09
C GLY A 49 14.61 -10.17 18.00
N ARG A 50 14.78 -10.70 16.77
CA ARG A 50 15.33 -12.05 16.55
C ARG A 50 16.78 -12.18 17.04
N ARG A 51 17.61 -11.15 16.86
CA ARG A 51 18.99 -11.13 17.38
C ARG A 51 19.00 -11.17 18.91
N THR A 52 18.15 -10.38 19.55
CA THR A 52 18.00 -10.40 21.02
C THR A 52 17.53 -11.76 21.54
N ILE A 53 16.57 -12.42 20.88
CA ILE A 53 16.12 -13.76 21.29
C ILE A 53 17.22 -14.80 21.13
N LYS A 54 18.02 -14.72 20.06
CA LYS A 54 19.17 -15.61 19.85
C LYS A 54 20.27 -15.43 20.90
N SER A 55 20.41 -14.26 21.52
CA SER A 55 21.36 -14.03 22.60
C SER A 55 20.89 -14.53 23.98
N ILE A 56 19.65 -15.00 24.11
CA ILE A 56 19.11 -15.56 25.37
C ILE A 56 19.45 -17.06 25.48
N SER A 57 19.60 -17.54 26.72
CA SER A 57 19.81 -18.95 27.06
C SER A 57 18.71 -19.86 26.47
N PRO A 58 18.99 -21.16 26.24
CA PRO A 58 18.01 -22.11 25.69
C PRO A 58 16.67 -22.14 26.46
N GLU A 59 16.72 -22.07 27.79
CA GLU A 59 15.55 -22.01 28.69
C GLU A 59 14.72 -20.74 28.49
N GLY A 60 15.39 -19.58 28.33
CA GLY A 60 14.72 -18.32 28.04
C GLY A 60 14.13 -18.26 26.62
N ARG A 61 14.66 -19.04 25.67
CA ARG A 61 14.09 -19.16 24.32
C ARG A 61 12.76 -19.93 24.33
N GLU A 62 12.64 -20.98 25.14
CA GLU A 62 11.38 -21.72 25.30
C GLU A 62 10.31 -20.86 26.00
N ALA A 63 10.69 -20.09 27.02
CA ALA A 63 9.79 -19.14 27.68
C ALA A 63 9.27 -18.06 26.71
N VAL A 64 10.16 -17.48 25.88
CA VAL A 64 9.76 -16.49 24.86
C VAL A 64 8.95 -17.12 23.73
N ALA A 65 9.26 -18.35 23.30
CA ALA A 65 8.50 -19.07 22.29
C ALA A 65 7.11 -19.50 22.77
N GLY A 66 6.96 -19.78 24.08
CA GLY A 66 5.67 -20.05 24.72
C GLY A 66 4.76 -18.82 24.81
N ILE A 67 5.33 -17.63 25.01
CA ILE A 67 4.60 -16.34 25.01
C ILE A 67 4.34 -15.86 23.58
N ALA A 68 5.31 -16.02 22.68
CA ALA A 68 5.23 -15.65 21.28
C ALA A 68 4.83 -16.86 20.43
N GLY A 69 3.57 -17.29 20.54
CA GLY A 69 3.01 -18.37 19.73
C GLY A 69 3.49 -18.30 18.26
N ARG A 70 4.27 -19.34 17.88
CA ARG A 70 4.81 -19.69 16.55
C ARG A 70 4.66 -18.60 15.49
N ASN A 71 5.65 -17.71 15.34
CA ASN A 71 5.86 -16.72 14.25
C ASN A 71 4.75 -15.69 13.95
N THR A 72 3.48 -16.10 14.05
CA THR A 72 2.24 -15.34 13.86
C THR A 72 2.11 -14.23 14.88
N GLY A 73 2.50 -14.47 16.14
CA GLY A 73 2.47 -13.46 17.20
C GLY A 73 3.41 -12.28 16.92
N VAL A 74 4.63 -12.53 16.44
CA VAL A 74 5.63 -11.47 16.22
C VAL A 74 5.28 -10.59 15.02
N MET A 75 4.81 -11.19 13.92
CA MET A 75 4.31 -10.42 12.76
C MET A 75 3.09 -9.57 13.13
N ARG A 76 2.14 -10.15 13.88
CA ARG A 76 0.93 -9.48 14.38
C ARG A 76 1.22 -8.35 15.36
N THR A 77 2.28 -8.45 16.17
CA THR A 77 2.57 -7.46 17.24
C THR A 77 3.55 -6.39 16.81
N ILE A 78 4.48 -6.70 15.91
CA ILE A 78 5.56 -5.78 15.53
C ILE A 78 5.38 -5.28 14.09
N PHE A 79 5.21 -6.20 13.13
CA PHE A 79 5.29 -5.87 11.72
C PHE A 79 4.02 -5.18 11.20
N TYR A 80 2.87 -5.86 11.23
CA TYR A 80 1.60 -5.28 10.73
C TYR A 80 1.21 -3.98 11.44
N PRO A 81 1.40 -3.83 12.77
CA PRO A 81 1.15 -2.55 13.43
C PRO A 81 2.09 -1.43 12.98
N THR A 82 3.33 -1.73 12.61
CA THR A 82 4.29 -0.76 12.06
C THR A 82 3.92 -0.38 10.63
N MET A 83 3.55 -1.37 9.81
CA MET A 83 3.01 -1.17 8.47
C MET A 83 1.77 -0.28 8.47
N ALA A 84 0.81 -0.57 9.34
CA ALA A 84 -0.44 0.19 9.40
C ALA A 84 -0.18 1.67 9.72
N ARG A 85 0.66 1.95 10.73
CA ARG A 85 0.97 3.34 11.12
C ARG A 85 1.67 4.10 9.99
N SER A 86 2.72 3.51 9.43
CA SER A 86 3.51 4.16 8.38
C SER A 86 2.71 4.40 7.11
N SER A 87 1.90 3.43 6.67
CA SER A 87 0.99 3.59 5.53
C SER A 87 -0.04 4.71 5.77
N LEU A 88 -0.69 4.72 6.93
CA LEU A 88 -1.66 5.77 7.27
C LEU A 88 -1.03 7.15 7.43
N ILE A 89 0.19 7.25 7.99
CA ILE A 89 0.93 8.50 8.08
C ILE A 89 1.29 8.99 6.66
N GLY A 90 1.80 8.12 5.80
CA GLY A 90 2.13 8.47 4.42
C GLY A 90 0.91 8.96 3.64
N ALA A 91 -0.21 8.26 3.75
CA ALA A 91 -1.48 8.65 3.15
C ALA A 91 -1.97 10.01 3.69
N GLY A 92 -1.98 10.20 5.00
CA GLY A 92 -2.43 11.45 5.62
C GLY A 92 -1.56 12.65 5.24
N VAL A 93 -0.22 12.49 5.30
CA VAL A 93 0.73 13.56 4.94
C VAL A 93 0.57 13.95 3.48
N THR A 94 0.49 12.99 2.56
CA THR A 94 0.35 13.29 1.13
C THR A 94 -0.98 13.93 0.78
N MET A 95 -2.08 13.51 1.42
CA MET A 95 -3.38 14.18 1.27
C MET A 95 -3.31 15.64 1.75
N LEU A 96 -2.69 15.92 2.90
CA LEU A 96 -2.48 17.29 3.37
C LEU A 96 -1.62 18.11 2.42
N LEU A 97 -0.58 17.50 1.85
CA LEU A 97 0.25 18.15 0.83
C LEU A 97 -0.54 18.45 -0.45
N LEU A 98 -1.44 17.56 -0.88
CA LEU A 98 -2.35 17.84 -2.00
C LEU A 98 -3.28 19.01 -1.66
N THR A 99 -3.89 19.03 -0.48
CA THR A 99 -4.74 20.13 -0.03
C THR A 99 -3.97 21.46 -0.05
N GLY A 100 -2.74 21.49 0.46
CA GLY A 100 -1.88 22.68 0.43
C GLY A 100 -1.48 23.07 -1.00
N ARG A 101 -1.10 22.11 -1.84
CA ARG A 101 -0.71 22.34 -3.24
C ARG A 101 -1.86 22.90 -4.09
N MET A 102 -3.08 22.53 -3.78
CA MET A 102 -4.28 22.94 -4.51
C MET A 102 -5.02 24.08 -3.81
N TRP A 103 -4.42 24.70 -2.79
CA TRP A 103 -5.05 25.80 -2.07
C TRP A 103 -5.22 27.01 -2.99
N GLY A 104 -6.47 27.44 -3.21
CA GLY A 104 -6.80 28.53 -4.13
C GLY A 104 -6.84 28.13 -5.61
N ALA A 105 -6.70 26.85 -5.95
CA ALA A 105 -6.83 26.37 -7.32
C ALA A 105 -8.29 26.38 -7.79
N GLU A 106 -8.53 26.86 -9.01
CA GLU A 106 -9.84 26.86 -9.65
C GLU A 106 -10.29 25.44 -10.04
N GLU A 107 -11.60 25.24 -10.22
CA GLU A 107 -12.15 23.90 -10.56
C GLU A 107 -11.52 23.33 -11.83
N VAL A 108 -11.33 24.16 -12.87
CA VAL A 108 -10.69 23.75 -14.13
C VAL A 108 -9.27 23.23 -13.93
N GLU A 109 -8.52 23.73 -12.93
CA GLU A 109 -7.19 23.22 -12.62
C GLU A 109 -7.23 21.84 -11.96
N TRP A 110 -8.22 21.59 -11.10
CA TRP A 110 -8.44 20.25 -10.55
C TRP A 110 -8.78 19.29 -11.69
N GLN A 111 -9.69 19.71 -12.58
CA GLN A 111 -10.14 18.95 -13.72
C GLN A 111 -8.98 18.62 -14.66
N ASP A 112 -8.20 19.60 -15.12
CA ASP A 112 -7.01 19.41 -15.97
C ASP A 112 -5.99 18.44 -15.36
N ARG A 113 -5.65 18.61 -14.07
CA ARG A 113 -4.68 17.72 -13.40
C ARG A 113 -5.21 16.29 -13.28
N SER A 114 -6.49 16.12 -12.94
CA SER A 114 -7.11 14.80 -12.84
C SER A 114 -7.28 14.13 -14.21
N TRP A 115 -7.58 14.88 -15.26
CA TRP A 115 -7.67 14.40 -16.63
C TRP A 115 -6.31 13.90 -17.13
N ARG A 116 -5.24 14.69 -16.94
CA ARG A 116 -3.87 14.28 -17.30
C ARG A 116 -3.39 13.05 -16.52
N LEU A 117 -3.84 12.90 -15.28
CA LEU A 117 -3.57 11.71 -14.47
C LEU A 117 -4.21 10.46 -15.09
N LEU A 118 -5.47 10.56 -15.52
CA LEU A 118 -6.17 9.46 -16.19
C LEU A 118 -5.57 9.10 -17.55
N GLU A 119 -5.05 10.11 -18.27
CA GLU A 119 -4.35 9.93 -19.54
C GLU A 119 -3.00 9.19 -19.35
N ASN A 120 -2.39 9.30 -18.17
CA ASN A 120 -1.15 8.60 -17.87
C ASN A 120 -1.40 7.14 -17.49
N GLU A 121 -1.43 6.26 -18.49
CA GLU A 121 -1.62 4.81 -18.30
C GLU A 121 -0.63 4.18 -17.31
N GLY A 122 0.57 4.75 -17.17
CA GLY A 122 1.56 4.28 -16.21
C GLY A 122 1.09 4.48 -14.77
N GLN A 123 0.64 5.69 -14.44
CA GLN A 123 0.15 6.03 -13.11
C GLN A 123 -1.12 5.26 -12.76
N VAL A 124 -2.08 5.21 -13.69
CA VAL A 124 -3.33 4.46 -13.53
C VAL A 124 -3.07 2.97 -13.28
N ARG A 125 -2.12 2.37 -14.03
CA ARG A 125 -1.77 0.96 -13.83
C ARG A 125 -1.15 0.70 -12.46
N HIS A 126 -0.29 1.59 -11.98
CA HIS A 126 0.28 1.44 -10.64
C HIS A 126 -0.80 1.52 -9.55
N ASP A 127 -1.76 2.43 -9.70
CA ASP A 127 -2.88 2.54 -8.76
C ASP A 127 -3.70 1.24 -8.75
N LEU A 128 -4.04 0.71 -9.92
CA LEU A 128 -4.79 -0.55 -10.04
C LEU A 128 -4.07 -1.73 -9.36
N TYR A 129 -2.77 -1.91 -9.61
CA TYR A 129 -2.00 -3.00 -9.01
C TYR A 129 -1.87 -2.84 -7.49
N ALA A 130 -1.66 -1.61 -7.00
CA ALA A 130 -1.63 -1.31 -5.58
C ALA A 130 -2.99 -1.59 -4.93
N ASP A 131 -4.10 -1.22 -5.56
CA ASP A 131 -5.46 -1.43 -5.06
C ASP A 131 -5.82 -2.92 -4.98
N VAL A 132 -5.52 -3.69 -6.03
CA VAL A 132 -5.71 -5.14 -6.04
C VAL A 132 -4.88 -5.79 -4.93
N GLY A 133 -3.61 -5.40 -4.82
CA GLY A 133 -2.72 -5.88 -3.76
C GLY A 133 -3.25 -5.55 -2.37
N ALA A 134 -3.68 -4.30 -2.15
CA ALA A 134 -4.25 -3.84 -0.89
C ALA A 134 -5.54 -4.58 -0.54
N GLY A 135 -6.43 -4.80 -1.50
CA GLY A 135 -7.66 -5.56 -1.33
C GLY A 135 -7.40 -7.00 -0.91
N VAL A 136 -6.52 -7.71 -1.61
CA VAL A 136 -6.09 -9.08 -1.24
C VAL A 136 -5.47 -9.09 0.16
N GLY A 137 -4.61 -8.12 0.46
CA GLY A 137 -4.01 -7.94 1.78
C GLY A 137 -5.04 -7.75 2.88
N ALA A 138 -6.02 -6.86 2.68
CA ALA A 138 -7.10 -6.58 3.61
C ALA A 138 -7.97 -7.82 3.87
N VAL A 139 -8.40 -8.52 2.81
CA VAL A 139 -9.17 -9.76 2.92
C VAL A 139 -8.40 -10.81 3.73
N SER A 140 -7.11 -11.00 3.44
CA SER A 140 -6.27 -11.92 4.22
C SER A 140 -6.20 -11.54 5.70
N GLY A 141 -6.24 -10.23 6.01
CA GLY A 141 -6.24 -9.72 7.36
C GLY A 141 -7.54 -9.98 8.09
N VAL A 142 -8.67 -9.77 7.41
CA VAL A 142 -10.00 -10.10 7.95
C VAL A 142 -10.06 -11.57 8.30
N VAL A 143 -9.71 -12.45 7.35
CA VAL A 143 -9.65 -13.91 7.58
C VAL A 143 -8.73 -14.25 8.76
N GLY A 144 -7.61 -13.55 8.91
CA GLY A 144 -6.67 -13.75 10.02
C GLY A 144 -7.20 -13.34 11.41
N VAL A 145 -8.20 -12.46 11.49
CA VAL A 145 -8.73 -11.93 12.76
C VAL A 145 -10.13 -12.42 13.10
N VAL A 146 -10.85 -13.02 12.14
CA VAL A 146 -12.18 -13.61 12.37
C VAL A 146 -12.08 -14.69 13.46
N GLY A 147 -13.01 -14.62 14.43
CA GLY A 147 -13.03 -15.52 15.58
C GLY A 147 -11.95 -15.28 16.64
N SER A 148 -11.09 -14.25 16.48
CA SER A 148 -10.09 -13.91 17.48
C SER A 148 -10.67 -13.13 18.66
N LYS A 149 -10.11 -13.33 19.86
CA LYS A 149 -10.45 -12.54 21.07
C LYS A 149 -9.72 -11.19 21.12
N LEU A 150 -9.28 -10.68 19.98
CA LEU A 150 -8.55 -9.42 19.90
C LEU A 150 -9.51 -8.24 20.04
N SER A 151 -9.02 -7.10 20.55
CA SER A 151 -9.80 -5.86 20.50
C SER A 151 -9.95 -5.38 19.06
N VAL A 152 -11.08 -4.72 18.77
CA VAL A 152 -11.40 -4.13 17.44
C VAL A 152 -10.24 -3.30 16.91
N TYR A 153 -9.58 -2.52 17.78
CA TYR A 153 -8.40 -1.74 17.43
C TYR A 153 -7.24 -2.60 16.88
N ARG A 154 -6.94 -3.73 17.52
CA ARG A 154 -5.87 -4.63 17.07
C ARG A 154 -6.26 -5.34 15.77
N MET A 155 -7.52 -5.72 15.63
CA MET A 155 -8.05 -6.31 14.39
C MET A 155 -7.90 -5.34 13.21
N ALA A 156 -8.37 -4.09 13.38
CA ALA A 156 -8.28 -3.06 12.35
C ALA A 156 -6.82 -2.80 11.93
N ARG A 157 -5.90 -2.74 12.89
CA ARG A 157 -4.47 -2.56 12.59
C ARG A 157 -3.85 -3.71 11.82
N GLU A 158 -4.28 -4.93 12.07
CA GLU A 158 -3.80 -6.08 11.32
C GLU A 158 -4.32 -6.06 9.88
N VAL A 159 -5.60 -5.76 9.69
CA VAL A 159 -6.21 -5.60 8.37
C VAL A 159 -5.51 -4.48 7.59
N VAL A 160 -5.38 -3.30 8.18
CA VAL A 160 -4.69 -2.15 7.54
C VAL A 160 -3.22 -2.44 7.29
N GLY A 161 -2.53 -3.10 8.22
CA GLY A 161 -1.13 -3.45 8.07
C GLY A 161 -0.88 -4.44 6.93
N ARG A 162 -1.80 -5.39 6.74
CA ARG A 162 -1.76 -6.33 5.61
C ARG A 162 -2.20 -5.69 4.31
N ALA A 163 -3.17 -4.77 4.32
CA ALA A 163 -3.51 -3.96 3.16
C ALA A 163 -2.30 -3.12 2.70
N GLY A 164 -1.58 -2.47 3.63
CA GLY A 164 -0.35 -1.73 3.34
C GLY A 164 0.75 -2.62 2.72
N LEU A 165 0.94 -3.82 3.26
CA LEU A 165 1.87 -4.79 2.66
C LEU A 165 1.41 -5.22 1.26
N GLY A 166 0.12 -5.49 1.10
CA GLY A 166 -0.50 -5.84 -0.16
C GLY A 166 -0.30 -4.78 -1.23
N ALA A 167 -0.49 -3.50 -0.90
CA ALA A 167 -0.26 -2.37 -1.80
C ALA A 167 1.19 -2.34 -2.32
N VAL A 168 2.17 -2.50 -1.44
CA VAL A 168 3.60 -2.55 -1.81
C VAL A 168 3.90 -3.74 -2.72
N VAL A 169 3.36 -4.93 -2.39
CA VAL A 169 3.53 -6.12 -3.24
C VAL A 169 2.89 -5.91 -4.61
N GLY A 170 1.71 -5.29 -4.66
CA GLY A 170 1.04 -4.89 -5.89
C GLY A 170 1.90 -3.98 -6.75
N PHE A 171 2.47 -2.92 -6.16
CA PHE A 171 3.39 -2.00 -6.83
C PHE A 171 4.60 -2.72 -7.43
N VAL A 172 5.29 -3.57 -6.65
CA VAL A 172 6.43 -4.37 -7.15
C VAL A 172 5.98 -5.30 -8.28
N GLY A 173 4.80 -5.92 -8.15
CA GLY A 173 4.21 -6.74 -9.20
C GLY A 173 3.97 -5.96 -10.50
N CYS A 174 3.50 -4.71 -10.41
CA CYS A 174 3.34 -3.83 -11.57
C CYS A 174 4.67 -3.66 -12.32
N GLU A 175 5.76 -3.39 -11.59
CA GLU A 175 7.08 -3.20 -12.18
C GLU A 175 7.64 -4.47 -12.82
N VAL A 176 7.42 -5.62 -12.20
CA VAL A 176 7.80 -6.92 -12.79
C VAL A 176 7.05 -7.17 -14.09
N VAL A 177 5.72 -6.95 -14.12
CA VAL A 177 4.90 -7.12 -15.32
C VAL A 177 5.31 -6.15 -16.42
N ARG A 178 5.58 -4.88 -16.08
CA ARG A 178 6.05 -3.86 -17.02
C ARG A 178 7.42 -4.20 -17.59
N GLY A 179 8.33 -4.67 -16.74
CA GLY A 179 9.63 -5.18 -17.14
C GLY A 179 9.48 -6.32 -18.14
N TYR A 180 8.70 -7.33 -17.80
CA TYR A 180 8.44 -8.48 -18.67
C TYR A 180 7.89 -8.08 -20.05
N ARG A 181 6.86 -7.22 -20.11
CA ARG A 181 6.31 -6.73 -21.39
C ARG A 181 7.33 -5.98 -22.26
N ARG A 182 8.23 -5.21 -21.63
CA ARG A 182 9.30 -4.51 -22.36
C ARG A 182 10.33 -5.49 -22.93
N PHE A 183 10.65 -6.57 -22.22
CA PHE A 183 11.55 -7.60 -22.72
C PHE A 183 10.93 -8.31 -23.93
N THR A 184 9.70 -8.81 -23.81
CA THR A 184 9.03 -9.56 -24.88
C THR A 184 8.76 -8.69 -26.12
N SER A 185 8.50 -7.39 -25.96
CA SER A 185 8.32 -6.47 -27.09
C SER A 185 9.60 -6.26 -27.90
N LYS A 186 10.79 -6.29 -27.26
CA LYS A 186 12.08 -6.12 -27.93
C LYS A 186 12.52 -7.36 -28.69
N ASP A 187 12.12 -8.54 -28.22
CA ASP A 187 12.41 -9.81 -28.89
C ASP A 187 11.49 -10.03 -30.10
N GLY A 188 10.28 -9.46 -30.10
CA GLY A 188 9.34 -9.49 -31.22
C GLY A 188 9.68 -8.54 -32.38
N GLU A 189 10.55 -7.57 -32.17
CA GLU A 189 11.00 -6.61 -33.21
C GLU A 189 12.21 -7.14 -34.01
N LYS A 190 12.74 -8.32 -33.64
CA LYS A 190 13.92 -8.96 -34.26
C LYS A 190 13.58 -10.13 -35.19
N VAL A 191 12.32 -10.26 -35.64
CA VAL A 191 11.87 -11.30 -36.60
C VAL A 191 11.38 -10.66 -37.88
#